data_AF-A0A1H1V1X4-F1
#
_entry.id   AF-A0A1H1V1X4-F1
#
_cell.length_a   1.000
_cell.length_b   1.000
_cell.length_c   1.000
_cell.angle_alpha   90.00
_cell.angle_beta   90.00
_cell.angle_gamma   90.00
#
_symmetry.space_group_name_H-M   'P 1'
#
loop_
_entity.id
_entity.type
_entity.pdbx_description
1 polymer ?
#
loop_
_entity_poly.entity_id
_entity_poly.type
_entity_poly.pdbx_seq_one_letter_code
_entity_poly.pdbx_strand_id
1 'polypeptide(L)'
;MEAQAYLRELNTQFTYLFEYARKINEIDTAAALFAEFRGVQDAGWNTIATAVEVFDELKVLGSKGAPLTRPELRQVLCLYAHLAEAGGVYEGLLNTMQIPQLKAYNLWPFQKLVRVRPEPRAIIGPNANAMFRHLALVATEIGMTSLARLLEITFRDDIRNAMAHADYILAQEGLRVRRRNGGRPILVSNAEVEVAFQIAMFFFELLQAFQQKTAESFRPARTIIGRFSDNPPMPWKIELTEDGRFSISSDAPGPQVDAAYERQKRINEHLGGKIVTAYVRPGMDAPPALISDVDQIGFEILIVGLESAEQFAALVAEVEEHGLWDQAPAPENLDNALLMATPFGFRRIATGAEFKAWLPIVDAVVIA
;
A
#
# COMPACT_ATOMS: atom_id res chain seq x y z
N MET A 1 1.15 14.41 13.52
CA MET A 1 1.99 14.57 12.31
C MET A 1 1.37 15.71 11.51
N GLU A 2 2.18 16.64 11.00
CA GLU A 2 1.69 17.71 10.10
C GLU A 2 1.20 17.11 8.78
N ALA A 3 0.12 17.62 8.21
CA ALA A 3 -0.48 17.07 7.00
C ALA A 3 0.49 17.06 5.80
N GLN A 4 1.32 18.09 5.66
CA GLN A 4 2.34 18.16 4.60
C GLN A 4 3.48 17.15 4.80
N ALA A 5 3.82 16.82 6.04
CA ALA A 5 4.78 15.75 6.32
C ALA A 5 4.19 14.38 5.98
N TYR A 6 2.93 14.16 6.38
CA TYR A 6 2.17 12.96 5.99
C TYR A 6 2.14 12.78 4.48
N LEU A 7 1.84 13.84 3.72
CA LEU A 7 1.78 13.79 2.27
C LEU A 7 3.08 13.29 1.63
N ARG A 8 4.21 13.89 2.01
CA ARG A 8 5.53 13.54 1.45
C ARG A 8 5.93 12.11 1.82
N GLU A 9 5.67 11.71 3.06
CA GLU A 9 6.00 10.38 3.53
C GLU A 9 5.10 9.32 2.85
N LEU A 10 3.80 9.60 2.72
CA LEU A 10 2.89 8.70 2.02
C LEU A 10 3.24 8.55 0.54
N ASN A 11 3.55 9.63 -0.16
CA ASN A 11 4.00 9.55 -1.55
C ASN A 11 5.25 8.68 -1.70
N THR A 12 6.20 8.83 -0.77
CA THR A 12 7.42 8.02 -0.72
C THR A 12 7.06 6.53 -0.56
N GLN A 13 6.23 6.21 0.43
CA GLN A 13 5.85 4.83 0.72
C GLN A 13 4.98 4.19 -0.36
N PHE A 14 4.09 4.95 -1.01
CA PHE A 14 3.31 4.48 -2.16
C PHE A 14 4.19 4.27 -3.39
N THR A 15 5.19 5.13 -3.63
CA THR A 15 6.18 4.90 -4.69
C THR A 15 6.84 3.53 -4.49
N TYR A 16 7.30 3.26 -3.27
CA TYR A 16 7.91 1.97 -2.95
C TYR A 16 6.93 0.81 -3.12
N LEU A 17 5.74 0.89 -2.51
CA LEU A 17 4.74 -0.18 -2.55
C LEU A 17 4.37 -0.56 -4.00
N PHE A 18 4.00 0.42 -4.82
CA PHE A 18 3.53 0.16 -6.18
C PHE A 18 4.65 -0.33 -7.10
N GLU A 19 5.85 0.24 -7.01
CA GLU A 19 7.00 -0.22 -7.79
C GLU A 19 7.42 -1.65 -7.40
N TYR A 20 7.44 -1.95 -6.10
CA TYR A 20 7.77 -3.29 -5.61
C TYR A 20 6.70 -4.31 -5.96
N ALA A 21 5.42 -4.02 -5.72
CA ALA A 21 4.33 -4.91 -6.09
C ALA A 21 4.37 -5.24 -7.59
N ARG A 22 4.56 -4.22 -8.43
CA ARG A 22 4.67 -4.39 -9.89
C ARG A 22 5.85 -5.28 -10.27
N LYS A 23 6.99 -5.17 -9.60
CA LYS A 23 8.15 -6.04 -9.84
C LYS A 23 7.90 -7.48 -9.40
N ILE A 24 7.27 -7.69 -8.24
CA ILE A 24 7.02 -9.02 -7.68
C ILE A 24 6.00 -9.79 -8.52
N ASN A 25 4.87 -9.16 -8.84
CA ASN A 25 3.84 -9.70 -9.72
C ASN A 25 3.05 -8.58 -10.41
N GLU A 26 3.43 -8.28 -11.65
CA GLU A 26 2.83 -7.21 -12.44
C GLU A 26 1.35 -7.47 -12.76
N ILE A 27 0.94 -8.73 -12.93
CA ILE A 27 -0.43 -9.09 -13.31
C ILE A 27 -1.38 -8.95 -12.12
N ASP A 28 -0.97 -9.43 -10.94
CA ASP A 28 -1.75 -9.20 -9.71
C ASP A 28 -1.78 -7.72 -9.34
N THR A 29 -0.72 -6.96 -9.64
CA THR A 29 -0.71 -5.50 -9.48
C THR A 29 -1.78 -4.86 -10.36
N ALA A 30 -1.86 -5.26 -11.63
CA ALA A 30 -2.89 -4.79 -12.55
C ALA A 30 -4.32 -5.13 -12.06
N ALA A 31 -4.52 -6.35 -11.55
CA ALA A 31 -5.80 -6.77 -10.99
C ALA A 31 -6.18 -5.98 -9.71
N ALA A 32 -5.19 -5.64 -8.89
CA ALA A 32 -5.37 -4.86 -7.66
C ALA A 32 -5.73 -3.38 -7.89
N LEU A 33 -5.54 -2.85 -9.10
CA LEU A 33 -5.92 -1.46 -9.44
C LEU A 33 -7.43 -1.23 -9.35
N PHE A 34 -8.20 -2.28 -9.61
CA PHE A 34 -9.64 -2.23 -9.57
C PHE A 34 -10.12 -2.82 -8.26
N ALA A 35 -10.76 -1.96 -7.49
CA ALA A 35 -11.54 -2.42 -6.36
C ALA A 35 -12.90 -2.97 -6.86
N GLU A 36 -13.46 -3.91 -6.12
CA GLU A 36 -14.83 -4.42 -6.29
C GLU A 36 -15.20 -5.13 -7.63
N PHE A 37 -14.42 -6.13 -8.07
CA PHE A 37 -14.81 -7.05 -9.17
C PHE A 37 -15.84 -8.13 -8.77
N ARG A 38 -16.82 -7.79 -7.93
CA ARG A 38 -17.78 -8.75 -7.36
C ARG A 38 -19.21 -8.25 -7.35
N GLY A 39 -20.16 -9.18 -7.41
CA GLY A 39 -21.59 -8.87 -7.37
C GLY A 39 -22.11 -8.36 -8.71
N VAL A 40 -23.08 -7.44 -8.66
CA VAL A 40 -23.64 -6.82 -9.86
C VAL A 40 -22.61 -5.85 -10.40
N GLN A 41 -22.16 -6.07 -11.63
CA GLN A 41 -21.12 -5.27 -12.29
C GLN A 41 -21.73 -4.27 -13.30
N ASP A 42 -23.06 -4.09 -13.26
CA ASP A 42 -23.77 -3.10 -14.06
C ASP A 42 -23.51 -1.68 -13.54
N ALA A 43 -23.71 -0.70 -14.42
CA ALA A 43 -23.61 0.71 -14.07
C ALA A 43 -24.49 1.04 -12.84
N GLY A 44 -23.92 1.75 -11.87
CA GLY A 44 -24.59 2.13 -10.61
C GLY A 44 -24.42 1.14 -9.45
N TRP A 45 -23.69 0.04 -9.63
CA TRP A 45 -23.46 -0.97 -8.57
C TRP A 45 -22.00 -1.02 -8.05
N ASN A 46 -21.24 0.05 -8.28
CA ASN A 46 -19.85 0.17 -7.82
C ASN A 46 -19.74 1.26 -6.74
N THR A 47 -19.32 0.89 -5.52
CA THR A 47 -19.25 1.85 -4.40
C THR A 47 -18.04 2.77 -4.48
N ILE A 48 -17.03 2.44 -5.30
CA ILE A 48 -15.87 3.29 -5.57
C ILE A 48 -16.31 4.56 -6.30
N ALA A 49 -17.28 4.45 -7.22
CA ALA A 49 -17.81 5.62 -7.92
C ALA A 49 -18.36 6.64 -6.91
N THR A 50 -19.13 6.19 -5.92
CA THR A 50 -19.59 7.04 -4.83
C THR A 50 -18.44 7.62 -4.01
N ALA A 51 -17.39 6.85 -3.74
CA ALA A 51 -16.24 7.36 -2.98
C ALA A 51 -15.48 8.46 -3.73
N VAL A 52 -15.35 8.35 -5.06
CA VAL A 52 -14.77 9.40 -5.92
C VAL A 52 -15.66 10.64 -5.94
N GLU A 53 -16.98 10.48 -6.09
CA GLU A 53 -17.93 11.60 -6.01
C GLU A 53 -17.85 12.33 -4.66
N VAL A 54 -17.83 11.59 -3.55
CA VAL A 54 -17.67 12.15 -2.19
C VAL A 54 -16.36 12.90 -2.04
N PHE A 55 -15.27 12.38 -2.63
CA PHE A 55 -13.98 13.03 -2.62
C PHE A 55 -14.00 14.35 -3.42
N ASP A 56 -14.65 14.38 -4.58
CA ASP A 56 -14.82 15.59 -5.39
C ASP A 56 -15.68 16.64 -4.66
N GLU A 57 -16.77 16.22 -4.00
CA GLU A 57 -17.59 17.10 -3.15
C GLU A 57 -16.76 17.73 -2.03
N LEU A 58 -15.87 16.95 -1.40
CA LEU A 58 -14.95 17.44 -0.39
C LEU A 58 -13.94 18.44 -0.95
N LYS A 59 -13.42 18.22 -2.17
CA LYS A 59 -12.54 19.18 -2.86
C LYS A 59 -13.26 20.50 -3.14
N VAL A 60 -14.52 20.45 -3.58
CA VAL A 60 -15.33 21.66 -3.83
C VAL A 60 -15.54 22.45 -2.54
N LEU A 61 -15.88 21.78 -1.44
CA LEU A 61 -16.05 22.44 -0.14
C LEU A 61 -14.73 23.00 0.40
N GLY A 62 -13.63 22.26 0.25
CA GLY A 62 -12.29 22.68 0.69
C GLY A 62 -11.73 23.86 -0.10
N SER A 63 -12.11 24.01 -1.37
CA SER A 63 -11.61 25.08 -2.27
C SER A 63 -12.43 26.37 -2.22
N LYS A 64 -13.47 26.46 -1.37
CA LYS A 64 -14.39 27.59 -1.31
C LYS A 64 -13.73 28.96 -1.00
N GLY A 65 -12.53 28.97 -0.41
CA GLY A 65 -11.75 30.20 -0.13
C GLY A 65 -12.34 31.15 0.92
N ALA A 66 -13.58 30.93 1.36
CA ALA A 66 -14.23 31.62 2.47
C ALA A 66 -14.44 30.65 3.65
N PRO A 67 -14.54 31.14 4.91
CA PRO A 67 -14.84 30.30 6.05
C PRO A 67 -16.13 29.51 5.86
N LEU A 68 -16.09 28.21 6.17
CA LEU A 68 -17.26 27.35 6.09
C LEU A 68 -18.32 27.78 7.09
N THR A 69 -19.58 27.81 6.64
CA THR A 69 -20.72 27.94 7.54
C THR A 69 -20.88 26.67 8.38
N ARG A 70 -21.62 26.75 9.49
CA ARG A 70 -21.86 25.59 10.36
C ARG A 70 -22.53 24.40 9.63
N PRO A 71 -23.52 24.59 8.72
CA PRO A 71 -24.04 23.50 7.90
C PRO A 71 -22.98 22.88 6.98
N GLU A 72 -22.14 23.70 6.34
CA GLU A 72 -21.08 23.21 5.44
C GLU A 72 -20.01 22.43 6.20
N LEU A 73 -19.63 22.89 7.40
CA LEU A 73 -18.73 22.12 8.26
C LEU A 73 -19.31 20.76 8.64
N ARG A 74 -20.64 20.67 8.88
CA ARG A 74 -21.29 19.36 9.09
C ARG A 74 -21.20 18.50 7.84
N GLN A 75 -21.42 19.08 6.66
CA GLN A 75 -21.29 18.36 5.39
C GLN A 75 -19.89 17.79 5.22
N VAL A 76 -18.84 18.61 5.41
CA VAL A 76 -17.44 18.16 5.36
C VAL A 76 -17.19 16.99 6.31
N LEU A 77 -17.63 17.09 7.56
CA LEU A 77 -17.42 16.03 8.54
C LEU A 77 -18.22 14.75 8.23
N CYS A 78 -19.41 14.87 7.66
CA CYS A 78 -20.20 13.72 7.20
C CYS A 78 -19.52 13.03 6.02
N LEU A 79 -19.06 13.79 5.02
CA LEU A 79 -18.36 13.27 3.85
C LEU A 79 -17.01 12.66 4.23
N TYR A 80 -16.28 13.26 5.17
CA TYR A 80 -15.06 12.67 5.76
C TYR A 80 -15.33 11.28 6.36
N ALA A 81 -16.43 11.13 7.13
CA ALA A 81 -16.80 9.85 7.71
C ALA A 81 -17.26 8.84 6.64
N HIS A 82 -17.95 9.30 5.59
CA HIS A 82 -18.31 8.47 4.44
C HIS A 82 -17.05 7.93 3.76
N LEU A 83 -16.10 8.81 3.45
CA LEU A 83 -14.86 8.47 2.78
C LEU A 83 -14.06 7.43 3.59
N ALA A 84 -13.99 7.59 4.91
CA ALA A 84 -13.34 6.64 5.82
C ALA A 84 -13.95 5.23 5.77
N GLU A 85 -15.25 5.12 5.54
CA GLU A 85 -15.99 3.85 5.49
C GLU A 85 -16.10 3.29 4.06
N ALA A 86 -15.46 3.90 3.07
CA ALA A 86 -15.46 3.49 1.66
C ALA A 86 -14.58 2.23 1.43
N GLY A 87 -14.98 1.10 2.04
CA GLY A 87 -14.21 -0.14 2.08
C GLY A 87 -13.76 -0.64 0.71
N GLY A 88 -14.60 -0.47 -0.32
CA GLY A 88 -14.28 -0.83 -1.70
C GLY A 88 -12.92 -0.26 -2.14
N VAL A 89 -12.69 1.05 -1.96
CA VAL A 89 -11.45 1.73 -2.35
C VAL A 89 -10.20 1.06 -1.75
N TYR A 90 -10.32 0.54 -0.53
CA TYR A 90 -9.19 -0.04 0.20
C TYR A 90 -8.97 -1.53 -0.10
N GLU A 91 -9.91 -2.21 -0.76
CA GLU A 91 -9.74 -3.59 -1.20
C GLU A 91 -8.58 -3.72 -2.19
N GLY A 92 -8.48 -2.77 -3.14
CA GLY A 92 -7.38 -2.70 -4.10
C GLY A 92 -6.03 -2.51 -3.39
N LEU A 93 -5.96 -1.57 -2.44
CA LEU A 93 -4.75 -1.33 -1.65
C LEU A 93 -4.32 -2.57 -0.85
N LEU A 94 -5.26 -3.29 -0.23
CA LEU A 94 -4.96 -4.52 0.49
C LEU A 94 -4.43 -5.62 -0.44
N ASN A 95 -5.04 -5.79 -1.62
CA ASN A 95 -4.53 -6.73 -2.63
C ASN A 95 -3.10 -6.35 -3.07
N THR A 96 -2.81 -5.06 -3.30
CA THR A 96 -1.45 -4.60 -3.62
C THR A 96 -0.43 -4.96 -2.53
N MET A 97 -0.77 -4.75 -1.25
CA MET A 97 0.11 -5.09 -0.12
C MET A 97 0.24 -6.60 0.13
N GLN A 98 -0.61 -7.44 -0.48
CA GLN A 98 -0.55 -8.89 -0.35
C GLN A 98 0.37 -9.54 -1.41
N ILE A 99 0.69 -8.81 -2.49
CA ILE A 99 1.58 -9.27 -3.57
C ILE A 99 2.99 -9.64 -3.07
N PRO A 100 3.64 -8.88 -2.15
CA PRO A 100 4.93 -9.27 -1.61
C PRO A 100 4.95 -10.62 -0.91
N GLN A 101 3.81 -11.07 -0.38
CA GLN A 101 3.65 -12.38 0.23
C GLN A 101 3.22 -13.46 -0.77
N LEU A 102 3.18 -13.14 -2.07
CA LEU A 102 2.72 -14.01 -3.15
C LEU A 102 1.32 -14.57 -2.91
N LYS A 103 0.48 -13.83 -2.19
CA LYS A 103 -0.92 -14.19 -1.97
C LYS A 103 -1.70 -13.93 -3.26
N ALA A 104 -2.54 -14.89 -3.61
CA ALA A 104 -3.47 -14.76 -4.71
C ALA A 104 -4.37 -13.53 -4.57
N TYR A 105 -4.63 -12.87 -5.70
CA TYR A 105 -5.64 -11.81 -5.78
C TYR A 105 -6.98 -12.29 -5.19
N ASN A 106 -7.53 -11.51 -4.25
CA ASN A 106 -8.73 -11.86 -3.52
C ASN A 106 -9.84 -10.83 -3.78
N LEU A 107 -11.00 -11.31 -4.24
CA LEU A 107 -12.19 -10.50 -4.46
C LEU A 107 -12.79 -9.95 -3.16
N TRP A 108 -12.58 -10.62 -2.01
CA TRP A 108 -13.06 -10.18 -0.70
C TRP A 108 -11.90 -10.12 0.30
N PRO A 109 -10.94 -9.18 0.14
CA PRO A 109 -9.72 -9.21 0.92
C PRO A 109 -9.99 -8.92 2.42
N PHE A 110 -11.10 -8.24 2.75
CA PHE A 110 -11.55 -8.01 4.12
C PHE A 110 -12.56 -9.05 4.67
N GLN A 111 -12.85 -10.14 3.95
CA GLN A 111 -13.87 -11.12 4.37
C GLN A 111 -13.65 -11.65 5.78
N LYS A 112 -12.39 -11.85 6.18
CA LYS A 112 -12.02 -12.37 7.50
C LYS A 112 -12.39 -11.43 8.65
N LEU A 113 -12.63 -10.15 8.37
CA LEU A 113 -13.03 -9.17 9.38
C LEU A 113 -14.56 -9.08 9.56
N VAL A 114 -15.31 -9.69 8.63
CA VAL A 114 -16.78 -9.70 8.66
C VAL A 114 -17.27 -10.52 9.85
N ARG A 115 -18.24 -9.98 10.57
CA ARG A 115 -18.87 -10.66 11.70
C ARG A 115 -20.24 -11.18 11.29
N VAL A 116 -20.55 -12.41 11.68
CA VAL A 116 -21.89 -12.98 11.51
C VAL A 116 -22.61 -12.90 12.85
N ARG A 117 -23.64 -12.05 12.91
CA ARG A 117 -24.56 -12.04 14.04
C ARG A 117 -25.52 -13.23 13.90
N PRO A 118 -25.69 -14.06 14.94
CA PRO A 118 -26.56 -15.24 14.86
C PRO A 118 -28.05 -14.86 14.79
N GLU A 119 -28.51 -13.90 15.61
CA GLU A 119 -29.93 -13.52 15.68
C GLU A 119 -30.14 -11.99 15.84
N PRO A 120 -30.88 -11.33 14.91
CA PRO A 120 -31.22 -11.84 13.58
C PRO A 120 -29.96 -12.11 12.76
N ARG A 121 -30.02 -13.08 11.83
CA ARG A 121 -28.88 -13.43 10.98
C ARG A 121 -28.50 -12.22 10.14
N ALA A 122 -27.39 -11.59 10.46
CA ALA A 122 -26.90 -10.40 9.78
C ALA A 122 -25.40 -10.50 9.56
N ILE A 123 -24.97 -10.18 8.35
CA ILE A 123 -23.57 -10.02 7.98
C ILE A 123 -23.20 -8.57 8.29
N ILE A 124 -22.27 -8.39 9.22
CA ILE A 124 -21.80 -7.08 9.65
C ILE A 124 -20.41 -6.89 9.06
N GLY A 125 -20.30 -6.00 8.07
CA GLY A 125 -19.03 -5.62 7.48
C GLY A 125 -18.08 -4.99 8.51
N PRO A 126 -16.76 -5.02 8.28
CA PRO A 126 -15.81 -4.30 9.11
C PRO A 126 -16.07 -2.79 9.01
N ASN A 127 -15.84 -2.08 10.12
CA ASN A 127 -15.79 -0.62 10.08
C ASN A 127 -14.39 -0.14 9.66
N ALA A 128 -14.27 1.15 9.33
CA ALA A 128 -13.03 1.79 8.90
C ALA A 128 -11.81 1.46 9.79
N ASN A 129 -11.97 1.47 11.12
CA ASN A 129 -10.88 1.21 12.06
C ASN A 129 -10.37 -0.22 11.96
N ALA A 130 -11.29 -1.20 11.86
CA ALA A 130 -10.90 -2.59 11.64
C ALA A 130 -10.17 -2.76 10.30
N MET A 131 -10.61 -2.07 9.25
CA MET A 131 -9.95 -2.09 7.94
C MET A 131 -8.56 -1.47 7.98
N PHE A 132 -8.41 -0.24 8.48
CA PHE A 132 -7.12 0.47 8.54
C PHE A 132 -6.12 -0.19 9.49
N ARG A 133 -6.55 -0.75 10.61
CA ARG A 133 -5.68 -1.59 11.45
C ARG A 133 -5.20 -2.83 10.71
N HIS A 134 -6.07 -3.46 9.92
CA HIS A 134 -5.67 -4.61 9.13
C HIS A 134 -4.70 -4.23 8.01
N LEU A 135 -4.92 -3.09 7.34
CA LEU A 135 -3.98 -2.54 6.36
C LEU A 135 -2.61 -2.26 7.00
N ALA A 136 -2.58 -1.62 8.18
CA ALA A 136 -1.34 -1.35 8.90
C ALA A 136 -0.63 -2.64 9.34
N LEU A 137 -1.38 -3.64 9.82
CA LEU A 137 -0.85 -4.97 10.13
C LEU A 137 -0.16 -5.58 8.91
N VAL A 138 -0.84 -5.62 7.75
CA VAL A 138 -0.28 -6.21 6.53
C VAL A 138 0.94 -5.41 6.04
N ALA A 139 0.91 -4.09 6.10
CA ALA A 139 2.09 -3.24 5.81
C ALA A 139 3.29 -3.60 6.71
N THR A 140 3.04 -3.89 7.99
CA THR A 140 4.07 -4.36 8.93
C THR A 140 4.57 -5.77 8.57
N GLU A 141 3.65 -6.67 8.23
CA GLU A 141 3.98 -8.04 7.84
C GLU A 141 4.88 -8.09 6.59
N ILE A 142 4.74 -7.16 5.64
CA ILE A 142 5.63 -7.03 4.47
C ILE A 142 6.88 -6.19 4.75
N GLY A 143 7.03 -5.66 5.96
CA GLY A 143 8.21 -4.92 6.41
C GLY A 143 8.22 -3.45 5.97
N MET A 144 7.07 -2.84 5.69
CA MET A 144 6.92 -1.41 5.40
C MET A 144 6.36 -0.67 6.62
N THR A 145 7.20 -0.47 7.64
CA THR A 145 6.81 0.07 8.96
C THR A 145 6.34 1.52 8.90
N SER A 146 6.95 2.35 8.05
CA SER A 146 6.49 3.74 7.84
C SER A 146 5.10 3.78 7.21
N LEU A 147 4.84 2.94 6.20
CA LEU A 147 3.51 2.82 5.60
C LEU A 147 2.47 2.39 6.64
N ALA A 148 2.79 1.40 7.48
CA ALA A 148 1.91 0.94 8.55
C ALA A 148 1.51 2.10 9.48
N ARG A 149 2.48 2.89 9.94
CA ARG A 149 2.25 4.08 10.79
C ARG A 149 1.36 5.12 10.10
N LEU A 150 1.57 5.38 8.81
CA LEU A 150 0.75 6.33 8.05
C LEU A 150 -0.70 5.84 7.94
N LEU A 151 -0.92 4.56 7.68
CA LEU A 151 -2.26 3.96 7.61
C LEU A 151 -3.02 4.11 8.94
N GLU A 152 -2.36 3.91 10.09
CA GLU A 152 -2.99 4.07 11.41
C GLU A 152 -3.52 5.48 11.69
N ILE A 153 -2.90 6.51 11.11
CA ILE A 153 -3.27 7.90 11.35
C ILE A 153 -4.07 8.54 10.22
N THR A 154 -4.38 7.78 9.16
CA THR A 154 -5.07 8.28 7.96
C THR A 154 -6.46 8.82 8.30
N PHE A 155 -7.19 8.10 9.16
CA PHE A 155 -8.48 8.52 9.66
C PHE A 155 -8.49 8.59 11.18
N ARG A 156 -8.74 9.78 11.72
CA ARG A 156 -9.00 9.97 13.14
C ARG A 156 -10.28 9.26 13.58
N ASP A 157 -10.10 8.22 14.37
CA ASP A 157 -11.17 7.40 14.97
C ASP A 157 -12.18 8.22 15.77
N ASP A 158 -11.72 9.24 16.49
CA ASP A 158 -12.58 10.06 17.34
C ASP A 158 -13.53 10.93 16.54
N ILE A 159 -13.06 11.60 15.48
CA ILE A 159 -13.89 12.38 14.56
C ILE A 159 -14.88 11.44 13.84
N ARG A 160 -14.39 10.36 13.24
CA ARG A 160 -15.21 9.42 12.45
C ARG A 160 -16.32 8.82 13.28
N ASN A 161 -16.01 8.27 14.45
CA ASN A 161 -17.01 7.66 15.33
C ASN A 161 -17.99 8.70 15.89
N ALA A 162 -17.53 9.92 16.19
CA ALA A 162 -18.41 10.98 16.63
C ALA A 162 -19.44 11.36 15.55
N MET A 163 -19.03 11.43 14.29
CA MET A 163 -19.92 11.69 13.16
C MET A 163 -20.87 10.52 12.90
N ALA A 164 -20.35 9.30 12.80
CA ALA A 164 -21.14 8.09 12.54
C ALA A 164 -22.25 7.84 13.58
N HIS A 165 -22.06 8.30 14.81
CA HIS A 165 -23.03 8.12 15.90
C HIS A 165 -23.79 9.39 16.31
N ALA A 166 -23.51 10.53 15.66
CA ALA A 166 -24.00 11.85 16.06
C ALA A 166 -23.69 12.18 17.53
N ASP A 167 -22.46 11.90 17.95
CA ASP A 167 -21.92 12.05 19.31
C ASP A 167 -21.09 13.33 19.49
N TYR A 168 -21.41 14.35 18.72
CA TYR A 168 -20.64 15.58 18.64
C TYR A 168 -21.46 16.85 18.81
N ILE A 169 -20.76 17.92 19.19
CA ILE A 169 -21.27 19.28 19.17
C ILE A 169 -20.22 20.14 18.46
N LEU A 170 -20.64 20.84 17.40
CA LEU A 170 -19.82 21.90 16.80
C LEU A 170 -19.85 23.12 17.73
N ALA A 171 -18.70 23.42 18.34
CA ALA A 171 -18.46 24.61 19.14
C ALA A 171 -17.56 25.58 18.36
N GLN A 172 -17.35 26.79 18.89
CA GLN A 172 -16.54 27.80 18.21
C GLN A 172 -15.06 27.39 18.14
N GLU A 173 -14.57 26.73 19.19
CA GLU A 173 -13.20 26.28 19.35
C GLU A 173 -12.89 24.92 18.71
N GLY A 174 -13.91 24.16 18.29
CA GLY A 174 -13.73 22.84 17.71
C GLY A 174 -14.91 21.88 17.84
N LEU A 175 -14.61 20.60 17.64
CA LEU A 175 -15.55 19.48 17.75
C LEU A 175 -15.49 18.89 19.17
N ARG A 176 -16.56 19.10 19.95
CA ARG A 176 -16.71 18.46 21.26
C ARG A 176 -17.31 17.06 21.08
N VAL A 177 -16.60 16.02 21.51
CA VAL A 177 -17.03 14.62 21.38
C VAL A 177 -17.40 14.06 22.75
N ARG A 178 -18.64 13.57 22.88
CA ARG A 178 -19.23 13.18 24.17
C ARG A 178 -18.89 11.75 24.62
N ARG A 179 -18.47 10.87 23.71
CA ARG A 179 -18.23 9.42 23.92
C ARG A 179 -19.39 8.71 24.65
N ARG A 180 -20.47 8.37 23.94
CA ARG A 180 -21.72 7.81 24.52
C ARG A 180 -21.54 6.58 25.40
N ASN A 181 -20.54 5.74 25.12
CA ASN A 181 -20.36 4.45 25.82
C ASN A 181 -19.36 4.53 27.00
N GLY A 182 -19.17 5.72 27.56
CA GLY A 182 -18.21 5.97 28.63
C GLY A 182 -16.85 6.48 28.11
N GLY A 183 -16.12 7.17 28.99
CA GLY A 183 -14.86 7.84 28.67
C GLY A 183 -14.91 9.33 28.97
N ARG A 184 -13.74 9.97 28.94
CA ARG A 184 -13.65 11.42 29.12
C ARG A 184 -14.08 12.11 27.82
N PRO A 185 -14.95 13.14 27.87
CA PRO A 185 -15.23 13.95 26.71
C PRO A 185 -13.93 14.60 26.23
N ILE A 186 -13.81 14.75 24.92
CA ILE A 186 -12.65 15.38 24.30
C ILE A 186 -13.09 16.58 23.47
N LEU A 187 -12.23 17.58 23.40
CA LEU A 187 -12.32 18.64 22.42
C LEU A 187 -11.26 18.37 21.36
N VAL A 188 -11.70 18.19 20.12
CA VAL A 188 -10.81 18.23 18.95
C VAL A 188 -10.83 19.66 18.44
N SER A 189 -9.72 20.36 18.53
CA SER A 189 -9.62 21.76 18.10
C SER A 189 -9.88 21.91 16.59
N ASN A 190 -10.26 23.11 16.13
CA ASN A 190 -10.43 23.36 14.70
C ASN A 190 -9.18 23.02 13.88
N ALA A 191 -7.98 23.36 14.39
CA ALA A 191 -6.71 23.05 13.73
C ALA A 191 -6.49 21.53 13.59
N GLU A 192 -6.85 20.76 14.62
CA GLU A 192 -6.78 19.30 14.56
C GLU A 192 -7.79 18.68 13.58
N VAL A 193 -8.99 19.25 13.47
CA VAL A 193 -9.99 18.84 12.48
C VAL A 193 -9.46 19.11 11.06
N GLU A 194 -8.87 20.30 10.84
CA GLU A 194 -8.28 20.68 9.56
C GLU A 194 -7.15 19.73 9.15
N VAL A 195 -6.21 19.44 10.05
CA VAL A 195 -5.11 18.49 9.80
C VAL A 195 -5.66 17.11 9.46
N ALA A 196 -6.65 16.62 10.21
CA ALA A 196 -7.25 15.31 9.95
C ALA A 196 -7.93 15.24 8.58
N PHE A 197 -8.62 16.31 8.20
CA PHE A 197 -9.24 16.43 6.89
C PHE A 197 -8.20 16.44 5.77
N GLN A 198 -7.15 17.25 5.89
CA GLN A 198 -6.07 17.31 4.90
C GLN A 198 -5.36 15.95 4.73
N ILE A 199 -5.08 15.25 5.83
CA ILE A 199 -4.50 13.90 5.80
C ILE A 199 -5.39 12.93 5.00
N ALA A 200 -6.69 12.89 5.28
CA ALA A 200 -7.62 12.03 4.54
C ALA A 200 -7.69 12.39 3.05
N MET A 201 -7.70 13.68 2.71
CA MET A 201 -7.70 14.13 1.33
C MET A 201 -6.41 13.72 0.60
N PHE A 202 -5.24 13.94 1.21
CA PHE A 202 -3.94 13.55 0.66
C PHE A 202 -3.84 12.04 0.45
N PHE A 203 -4.36 11.24 1.37
CA PHE A 203 -4.39 9.79 1.21
C PHE A 203 -5.18 9.36 -0.02
N PHE A 204 -6.41 9.87 -0.15
CA PHE A 204 -7.29 9.54 -1.28
C PHE A 204 -6.75 10.03 -2.62
N GLU A 205 -6.20 11.23 -2.63
CA GLU A 205 -5.59 11.81 -3.82
C GLU A 205 -4.41 10.99 -4.31
N LEU A 206 -3.47 10.67 -3.42
CA LEU A 206 -2.31 9.87 -3.78
C LEU A 206 -2.71 8.46 -4.18
N LEU A 207 -3.62 7.80 -3.45
CA LEU A 207 -4.04 6.44 -3.80
C LEU A 207 -4.61 6.38 -5.23
N GLN A 208 -5.50 7.32 -5.58
CA GLN A 208 -6.04 7.43 -6.94
C GLN A 208 -4.96 7.76 -7.97
N ALA A 209 -4.05 8.68 -7.66
CA ALA A 209 -2.96 9.04 -8.56
C ALA A 209 -2.03 7.85 -8.85
N PHE A 210 -1.68 7.04 -7.85
CA PHE A 210 -0.86 5.83 -8.03
C PHE A 210 -1.61 4.74 -8.79
N GLN A 211 -2.90 4.53 -8.51
CA GLN A 211 -3.74 3.60 -9.28
C GLN A 211 -3.82 4.00 -10.75
N GLN A 212 -4.08 5.28 -11.02
CA GLN A 212 -4.17 5.84 -12.37
C GLN A 212 -2.83 5.76 -13.10
N LYS A 213 -1.72 6.21 -12.50
CA LYS A 213 -0.36 6.12 -13.08
C LYS A 213 0.01 4.68 -13.42
N THR A 214 -0.38 3.73 -12.56
CA THR A 214 -0.12 2.31 -12.82
C THR A 214 -1.00 1.78 -13.96
N ALA A 215 -2.29 2.14 -14.02
CA ALA A 215 -3.16 1.78 -15.12
C ALA A 215 -2.64 2.33 -16.46
N GLU A 216 -2.19 3.59 -16.48
CA GLU A 216 -1.61 4.26 -17.64
C GLU A 216 -0.33 3.58 -18.15
N SER A 217 0.43 2.90 -17.28
CA SER A 217 1.59 2.12 -17.70
C SER A 217 1.26 0.91 -18.60
N PHE A 218 -0.03 0.56 -18.72
CA PHE A 218 -0.53 -0.46 -19.65
C PHE A 218 -1.13 0.16 -20.93
N ARG A 219 -0.76 1.41 -21.24
CA ARG A 219 -1.01 2.08 -22.52
C ARG A 219 0.34 2.43 -23.18
N PRO A 220 0.72 1.80 -24.30
CA PRO A 220 -0.06 0.81 -25.07
C PRO A 220 -0.15 -0.55 -24.37
N ALA A 221 -1.07 -1.38 -24.84
CA ALA A 221 -1.23 -2.76 -24.39
C ALA A 221 0.10 -3.53 -24.46
N ARG A 222 0.33 -4.42 -23.49
CA ARG A 222 1.49 -5.32 -23.48
C ARG A 222 1.15 -6.69 -22.93
N THR A 223 1.90 -7.69 -23.39
CA THR A 223 1.80 -9.06 -22.92
C THR A 223 2.87 -9.31 -21.87
N ILE A 224 2.46 -9.84 -20.73
CA ILE A 224 3.32 -10.14 -19.59
C ILE A 224 3.21 -11.62 -19.28
N ILE A 225 4.33 -12.31 -19.14
CA ILE A 225 4.35 -13.71 -18.71
C ILE A 225 4.45 -13.75 -17.19
N GLY A 226 3.44 -14.33 -16.55
CA GLY A 226 3.43 -14.45 -15.10
C GLY A 226 2.17 -15.10 -14.55
N ARG A 227 2.09 -15.17 -13.22
CA ARG A 227 0.95 -15.75 -12.52
C ARG A 227 -0.11 -14.69 -12.30
N PHE A 228 -1.36 -15.01 -12.65
CA PHE A 228 -2.50 -14.24 -12.20
C PHE A 228 -3.20 -15.01 -11.08
N SER A 229 -3.15 -14.50 -9.85
CA SER A 229 -3.68 -15.18 -8.68
C SER A 229 -3.05 -16.59 -8.56
N ASP A 230 -3.85 -17.61 -8.30
CA ASP A 230 -3.38 -19.00 -8.19
C ASP A 230 -3.13 -19.71 -9.53
N ASN A 231 -3.34 -19.04 -10.68
CA ASN A 231 -3.11 -19.64 -11.98
C ASN A 231 -1.61 -19.94 -12.24
N PRO A 232 -1.31 -20.97 -13.08
CA PRO A 232 0.05 -21.19 -13.55
C PRO A 232 0.56 -19.99 -14.35
N PRO A 233 1.89 -19.80 -14.46
CA PRO A 233 2.43 -18.71 -15.26
C PRO A 233 2.04 -18.89 -16.73
N MET A 234 1.53 -17.84 -17.34
CA MET A 234 1.17 -17.80 -18.75
C MET A 234 1.19 -16.35 -19.27
N PRO A 235 1.16 -16.13 -20.59
CA PRO A 235 1.07 -14.80 -21.17
C PRO A 235 -0.30 -14.16 -20.90
N TRP A 236 -0.31 -12.96 -20.33
CA TRP A 236 -1.49 -12.13 -20.09
C TRP A 236 -1.34 -10.82 -20.85
N LYS A 237 -2.31 -10.50 -21.71
CA LYS A 237 -2.43 -9.19 -22.33
C LYS A 237 -3.16 -8.26 -21.36
N ILE A 238 -2.51 -7.16 -21.00
CA ILE A 238 -3.05 -6.10 -20.15
C ILE A 238 -3.12 -4.81 -20.96
N GLU A 239 -4.25 -4.12 -20.90
CA GLU A 239 -4.53 -2.95 -21.73
C GLU A 239 -5.42 -1.93 -21.02
N LEU A 240 -4.99 -0.66 -21.01
CA LEU A 240 -5.85 0.50 -20.78
C LEU A 240 -6.15 1.21 -22.11
N THR A 241 -7.35 0.97 -22.62
CA THR A 241 -7.88 1.57 -23.86
C THR A 241 -8.10 3.08 -23.73
N GLU A 242 -8.18 3.80 -24.85
CA GLU A 242 -8.39 5.27 -24.88
C GLU A 242 -9.70 5.71 -24.22
N ASP A 243 -10.75 4.89 -24.31
CA ASP A 243 -12.06 5.12 -23.67
C ASP A 243 -12.09 4.75 -22.18
N GLY A 244 -10.94 4.43 -21.59
CA GLY A 244 -10.79 4.17 -20.16
C GLY A 244 -11.14 2.75 -19.73
N ARG A 245 -11.48 1.84 -20.66
CA ARG A 245 -11.65 0.42 -20.33
C ARG A 245 -10.30 -0.21 -20.05
N PHE A 246 -10.22 -0.91 -18.93
CA PHE A 246 -9.07 -1.72 -18.56
C PHE A 246 -9.39 -3.19 -18.72
N SER A 247 -8.46 -3.96 -19.26
CA SER A 247 -8.66 -5.39 -19.50
C SER A 247 -7.42 -6.20 -19.17
N ILE A 248 -7.65 -7.40 -18.63
CA ILE A 248 -6.66 -8.46 -18.43
C ILE A 248 -7.23 -9.69 -19.15
N SER A 249 -6.49 -10.23 -20.11
CA SER A 249 -6.96 -11.36 -20.92
C SER A 249 -5.81 -12.29 -21.27
N SER A 250 -6.12 -13.55 -21.56
CA SER A 250 -5.14 -14.53 -22.05
C SER A 250 -5.81 -15.45 -23.08
N ASP A 251 -5.10 -15.73 -24.16
CA ASP A 251 -5.45 -16.70 -25.20
C ASP A 251 -4.49 -17.90 -25.21
N ALA A 252 -3.62 -18.00 -24.19
CA ALA A 252 -2.57 -18.99 -24.18
C ALA A 252 -3.15 -20.41 -23.97
N PRO A 253 -2.68 -21.40 -24.76
CA PRO A 253 -3.21 -22.77 -24.71
C PRO A 253 -2.75 -23.54 -23.45
N GLY A 254 -1.86 -22.96 -22.64
CA GLY A 254 -1.32 -23.56 -21.43
C GLY A 254 -0.22 -22.71 -20.79
N PRO A 255 0.41 -23.23 -19.72
CA PRO A 255 1.47 -22.53 -19.00
C PRO A 255 2.68 -22.20 -19.87
N GLN A 256 3.26 -21.01 -19.68
CA GLN A 256 4.49 -20.57 -20.30
C GLN A 256 5.33 -19.78 -19.30
N VAL A 257 6.64 -19.87 -19.44
CA VAL A 257 7.62 -19.12 -18.64
C VAL A 257 8.66 -18.51 -19.57
N ASP A 258 9.17 -17.35 -19.20
CA ASP A 258 10.32 -16.72 -19.86
C ASP A 258 11.44 -16.44 -18.83
N ALA A 259 12.58 -15.95 -19.33
CA ALA A 259 13.73 -15.66 -18.48
C ALA A 259 13.43 -14.56 -17.44
N ALA A 260 12.57 -13.60 -17.77
CA ALA A 260 12.20 -12.52 -16.85
C ALA A 260 11.37 -13.05 -15.67
N TYR A 261 10.38 -13.90 -15.96
CA TYR A 261 9.56 -14.58 -14.97
C TYR A 261 10.42 -15.48 -14.07
N GLU A 262 11.29 -16.32 -14.64
CA GLU A 262 12.15 -17.21 -13.84
C GLU A 262 13.14 -16.43 -12.97
N ARG A 263 13.71 -15.34 -13.48
CA ARG A 263 14.54 -14.43 -12.68
C ARG A 263 13.76 -13.86 -11.50
N GLN A 264 12.56 -13.32 -11.75
CA GLN A 264 11.77 -12.69 -10.69
C GLN A 264 11.27 -13.71 -9.67
N LYS A 265 10.87 -14.90 -10.12
CA LYS A 265 10.45 -16.00 -9.24
C LYS A 265 11.56 -16.35 -8.25
N ARG A 266 12.82 -16.48 -8.70
CA ARG A 266 13.97 -16.74 -7.83
C ARG A 266 14.21 -15.61 -6.83
N ILE A 267 14.12 -14.36 -7.26
CA ILE A 267 14.21 -13.21 -6.34
C ILE A 267 13.11 -13.31 -5.27
N ASN A 268 11.88 -13.58 -5.67
CA ASN A 268 10.75 -13.68 -4.74
C ASN A 268 10.91 -14.82 -3.72
N GLU A 269 11.49 -15.95 -4.11
CA GLU A 269 11.82 -17.07 -3.20
C GLU A 269 12.78 -16.64 -2.07
N HIS A 270 13.66 -15.67 -2.37
CA HIS A 270 14.63 -15.09 -1.43
C HIS A 270 14.11 -13.87 -0.64
N LEU A 271 12.86 -13.45 -0.84
CA LEU A 271 12.27 -12.31 -0.12
C LEU A 271 11.50 -12.73 1.14
N GLY A 272 11.13 -14.00 1.28
CA GLY A 272 10.45 -14.51 2.48
C GLY A 272 9.13 -13.81 2.83
N GLY A 273 8.45 -13.21 1.83
CA GLY A 273 7.22 -12.45 2.03
C GLY A 273 7.41 -10.99 2.49
N LYS A 274 8.66 -10.51 2.55
CA LYS A 274 9.04 -9.14 2.94
C LYS A 274 9.58 -8.37 1.74
N ILE A 275 9.60 -7.04 1.83
CA ILE A 275 10.17 -6.19 0.76
C ILE A 275 11.70 -6.19 0.78
N VAL A 276 12.31 -6.33 1.96
CA VAL A 276 13.76 -6.25 2.16
C VAL A 276 14.24 -7.44 2.97
N THR A 277 15.18 -8.21 2.41
CA THR A 277 15.84 -9.32 3.09
C THR A 277 17.34 -9.12 3.09
N ALA A 278 18.02 -9.43 4.18
CA ALA A 278 19.47 -9.41 4.30
C ALA A 278 20.01 -10.78 4.69
N TYR A 279 21.09 -11.19 4.06
CA TYR A 279 21.76 -12.47 4.26
C TYR A 279 23.09 -12.24 4.98
N VAL A 280 23.23 -12.85 6.16
CA VAL A 280 24.41 -12.69 7.02
C VAL A 280 25.26 -13.96 7.01
N ARG A 281 26.58 -13.76 6.95
CA ARG A 281 27.55 -14.86 7.03
C ARG A 281 27.61 -15.44 8.45
N PRO A 282 28.05 -16.70 8.62
CA PRO A 282 28.27 -17.26 9.95
C PRO A 282 29.25 -16.40 10.76
N GLY A 283 28.88 -16.07 11.99
CA GLY A 283 29.70 -15.26 12.90
C GLY A 283 29.75 -13.77 12.56
N MET A 284 28.94 -13.29 11.62
CA MET A 284 28.78 -11.87 11.31
C MET A 284 27.41 -11.39 11.77
N ASP A 285 27.37 -10.27 12.49
CA ASP A 285 26.12 -9.58 12.81
C ASP A 285 25.81 -8.52 11.74
N ALA A 286 24.52 -8.30 11.48
CA ALA A 286 24.09 -7.20 10.63
C ALA A 286 24.47 -5.86 11.31
N PRO A 287 25.15 -4.92 10.61
CA PRO A 287 25.61 -3.68 11.23
C PRO A 287 24.45 -2.89 11.84
N PRO A 288 24.44 -2.60 13.16
CA PRO A 288 23.30 -1.93 13.81
C PRO A 288 22.97 -0.56 13.21
N ALA A 289 23.99 0.17 12.73
CA ALA A 289 23.81 1.45 12.06
C ALA A 289 23.01 1.29 10.76
N LEU A 290 23.33 0.28 9.93
CA LEU A 290 22.59 0.01 8.69
C LEU A 290 21.13 -0.38 9.00
N ILE A 291 20.90 -1.24 10.00
CA ILE A 291 19.53 -1.62 10.40
C ILE A 291 18.72 -0.38 10.83
N SER A 292 19.32 0.47 11.68
CA SER A 292 18.71 1.72 12.14
C SER A 292 18.40 2.67 10.98
N ASP A 293 19.31 2.81 10.02
CA ASP A 293 19.10 3.66 8.85
C ASP A 293 17.94 3.16 7.97
N VAL A 294 17.86 1.84 7.75
CA VAL A 294 16.77 1.22 6.97
C VAL A 294 15.42 1.36 7.67
N ASP A 295 15.38 1.20 9.00
CA ASP A 295 14.18 1.45 9.81
C ASP A 295 13.71 2.91 9.72
N GLN A 296 14.64 3.87 9.80
CA GLN A 296 14.33 5.30 9.64
C GLN A 296 13.77 5.64 8.26
N ILE A 297 14.18 4.91 7.22
CA ILE A 297 13.62 5.06 5.87
C ILE A 297 12.21 4.44 5.78
N GLY A 298 11.87 3.55 6.71
CA GLY A 298 10.53 2.99 6.86
C GLY A 298 10.42 1.50 6.54
N PHE A 299 11.53 0.77 6.60
CA PHE A 299 11.56 -0.67 6.33
C PHE A 299 12.06 -1.49 7.52
N GLU A 300 11.43 -2.64 7.73
CA GLU A 300 11.98 -3.71 8.57
C GLU A 300 12.70 -4.73 7.66
N ILE A 301 13.93 -5.07 8.02
CA ILE A 301 14.74 -6.05 7.29
C ILE A 301 14.45 -7.45 7.83
N LEU A 302 14.11 -8.40 6.95
CA LEU A 302 14.20 -9.82 7.28
C LEU A 302 15.67 -10.25 7.28
N ILE A 303 16.21 -10.62 8.44
CA ILE A 303 17.60 -11.08 8.56
C ILE A 303 17.64 -12.60 8.51
N VAL A 304 18.33 -13.15 7.51
CA VAL A 304 18.55 -14.58 7.31
C VAL A 304 20.01 -14.90 7.62
N GLY A 305 20.27 -15.52 8.77
CA GLY A 305 21.59 -16.03 9.13
C GLY A 305 21.87 -17.35 8.42
N LEU A 306 22.95 -17.42 7.66
CA LEU A 306 23.40 -18.67 7.03
C LEU A 306 24.30 -19.45 8.00
N GLU A 307 24.18 -20.77 8.00
CA GLU A 307 24.84 -21.66 8.96
C GLU A 307 26.31 -21.87 8.63
N SER A 308 26.68 -21.80 7.34
CA SER A 308 28.04 -22.06 6.88
C SER A 308 28.51 -21.08 5.80
N ALA A 309 29.83 -20.95 5.65
CA ALA A 309 30.43 -20.10 4.63
C ALA A 309 30.13 -20.64 3.21
N GLU A 310 29.98 -21.97 3.10
CA GLU A 310 29.58 -22.66 1.87
C GLU A 310 28.15 -22.29 1.46
N GLN A 311 27.20 -22.19 2.41
CA GLN A 311 25.84 -21.72 2.10
C GLN A 311 25.84 -20.29 1.56
N PHE A 312 26.63 -19.39 2.16
CA PHE A 312 26.75 -18.02 1.65
C PHE A 312 27.41 -17.98 0.27
N ALA A 313 28.47 -18.76 0.06
CA ALA A 313 29.11 -18.86 -1.25
C ALA A 313 28.18 -19.45 -2.32
N ALA A 314 27.36 -20.44 -1.96
CA ALA A 314 26.36 -21.03 -2.85
C ALA A 314 25.28 -20.02 -3.25
N LEU A 315 24.77 -19.23 -2.29
CA LEU A 315 23.82 -18.15 -2.59
C LEU A 315 24.44 -17.11 -3.54
N VAL A 316 25.67 -16.67 -3.28
CA VAL A 316 26.36 -15.72 -4.17
C VAL A 316 26.57 -16.31 -5.57
N ALA A 317 26.93 -17.59 -5.66
CA ALA A 317 27.08 -18.29 -6.93
C ALA A 317 25.75 -18.40 -7.70
N GLU A 318 24.64 -18.68 -7.01
CA GLU A 318 23.28 -18.69 -7.59
C GLU A 318 22.90 -17.31 -8.13
N VAL A 319 23.15 -16.25 -7.35
CA VAL A 319 22.88 -14.87 -7.75
C VAL A 319 23.65 -14.50 -9.02
N GLU A 320 24.90 -14.94 -9.14
CA GLU A 320 25.74 -14.74 -10.33
C GLU A 320 25.22 -15.57 -11.53
N GLU A 321 25.03 -16.88 -11.33
CA GLU A 321 24.62 -17.83 -12.38
C GLU A 321 23.30 -17.42 -13.04
N HIS A 322 22.36 -16.93 -12.23
CA HIS A 322 21.03 -16.56 -12.71
C HIS A 322 20.85 -15.05 -12.96
N GLY A 323 21.93 -14.25 -12.85
CA GLY A 323 21.87 -12.81 -13.10
C GLY A 323 20.89 -12.08 -12.18
N LEU A 324 20.83 -12.47 -10.90
CA LEU A 324 19.90 -11.89 -9.92
C LEU A 324 20.41 -10.55 -9.34
N TRP A 325 21.64 -10.14 -9.65
CA TRP A 325 22.16 -8.83 -9.29
C TRP A 325 21.30 -7.70 -9.87
N ASP A 326 21.15 -6.64 -9.09
CA ASP A 326 20.73 -5.34 -9.61
C ASP A 326 21.89 -4.68 -10.39
N GLN A 327 21.59 -3.89 -11.43
CA GLN A 327 22.59 -3.42 -12.41
C GLN A 327 23.58 -2.34 -11.89
N ALA A 328 23.50 -1.98 -10.61
CA ALA A 328 24.35 -0.96 -10.02
C ALA A 328 25.79 -1.46 -9.75
N PRO A 329 26.81 -0.58 -9.83
CA PRO A 329 28.18 -0.95 -9.53
C PRO A 329 28.34 -1.48 -8.10
N ALA A 330 29.21 -2.48 -7.93
CA ALA A 330 29.54 -3.07 -6.64
C ALA A 330 30.21 -2.02 -5.72
N PRO A 331 29.96 -2.06 -4.40
CA PRO A 331 30.57 -1.13 -3.46
C PRO A 331 32.10 -1.35 -3.37
N GLU A 332 32.83 -0.27 -3.08
CA GLU A 332 34.29 -0.31 -2.95
C GLU A 332 34.77 -1.15 -1.76
N ASN A 333 33.95 -1.29 -0.70
CA ASN A 333 34.27 -2.06 0.49
C ASN A 333 33.32 -3.25 0.67
N LEU A 334 33.77 -4.43 0.24
CA LEU A 334 32.98 -5.67 0.28
C LEU A 334 32.98 -6.37 1.64
N ASP A 335 33.91 -6.01 2.54
CA ASP A 335 34.11 -6.73 3.80
C ASP A 335 33.05 -6.41 4.86
N ASN A 336 32.47 -5.21 4.79
CA ASN A 336 31.41 -4.75 5.69
C ASN A 336 30.01 -4.69 5.06
N ALA A 337 29.88 -5.10 3.78
CA ALA A 337 28.63 -5.01 3.07
C ALA A 337 27.75 -6.25 3.30
N LEU A 338 26.48 -6.04 3.66
CA LEU A 338 25.47 -7.10 3.70
C LEU A 338 24.99 -7.42 2.30
N LEU A 339 24.79 -8.70 2.01
CA LEU A 339 24.06 -9.12 0.81
C LEU A 339 22.56 -8.93 1.08
N MET A 340 21.93 -7.98 0.39
CA MET A 340 20.52 -7.67 0.53
C MET A 340 19.76 -7.98 -0.75
N ALA A 341 18.49 -8.36 -0.61
CA ALA A 341 17.55 -8.59 -1.70
C ALA A 341 16.34 -7.66 -1.56
N THR A 342 15.91 -7.11 -2.69
CA THR A 342 14.63 -6.42 -2.90
C THR A 342 13.98 -6.98 -4.16
N PRO A 343 12.73 -6.61 -4.50
CA PRO A 343 12.12 -7.04 -5.76
C PRO A 343 12.90 -6.73 -7.03
N PHE A 344 13.85 -5.79 -7.00
CA PHE A 344 14.71 -5.47 -8.15
C PHE A 344 15.88 -6.45 -8.33
N GLY A 345 16.29 -7.13 -7.25
CA GLY A 345 17.40 -8.08 -7.26
C GLY A 345 18.25 -8.02 -6.00
N PHE A 346 19.48 -8.51 -6.12
CA PHE A 346 20.46 -8.53 -5.06
C PHE A 346 21.44 -7.37 -5.17
N ARG A 347 21.89 -6.86 -4.02
CA ARG A 347 22.96 -5.86 -3.93
C ARG A 347 23.75 -6.04 -2.64
N ARG A 348 25.03 -5.69 -2.67
CA ARG A 348 25.84 -5.54 -1.46
C ARG A 348 25.71 -4.11 -0.93
N ILE A 349 25.28 -3.98 0.31
CA ILE A 349 24.96 -2.69 0.94
C ILE A 349 25.73 -2.57 2.26
N ALA A 350 26.55 -1.54 2.40
CA ALA A 350 27.33 -1.25 3.61
C ALA A 350 26.72 -0.11 4.45
N THR A 351 25.95 0.80 3.83
CA THR A 351 25.46 2.02 4.51
C THR A 351 23.99 2.32 4.18
N GLY A 352 23.32 3.06 5.07
CA GLY A 352 21.96 3.53 4.81
C GLY A 352 21.84 4.43 3.58
N ALA A 353 22.91 5.17 3.24
CA ALA A 353 22.95 6.00 2.03
C ALA A 353 22.96 5.16 0.76
N GLU A 354 23.72 4.06 0.73
CA GLU A 354 23.69 3.09 -0.37
C GLU A 354 22.33 2.43 -0.50
N PHE A 355 21.72 2.03 0.62
CA PHE A 355 20.37 1.49 0.62
C PHE A 355 19.36 2.49 0.06
N LYS A 356 19.39 3.74 0.53
CA LYS A 356 18.51 4.80 0.04
C LYS A 356 18.69 5.07 -1.46
N ALA A 357 19.92 5.03 -1.96
CA ALA A 357 20.22 5.20 -3.38
C ALA A 357 19.77 4.01 -4.25
N TRP A 358 19.46 2.86 -3.63
CA TRP A 358 18.93 1.68 -4.31
C TRP A 358 17.40 1.69 -4.43
N LEU A 359 16.71 2.48 -3.61
CA LEU A 359 15.24 2.56 -3.62
C LEU A 359 14.72 3.25 -4.89
N PRO A 360 13.46 2.97 -5.28
CA PRO A 360 12.80 3.69 -6.36
C PRO A 360 12.89 5.21 -6.20
N ILE A 361 13.09 5.91 -7.32
CA ILE A 361 13.12 7.38 -7.33
C ILE A 361 11.73 7.91 -6.98
N VAL A 362 11.69 8.77 -5.97
CA VAL A 362 10.45 9.42 -5.52
C VAL A 362 10.33 10.78 -6.20
N ASP A 363 9.32 10.91 -7.05
CA ASP A 363 8.98 12.19 -7.68
C ASP A 363 8.50 13.20 -6.63
N ALA A 364 8.81 14.48 -6.84
CA ALA A 364 8.29 15.54 -6.01
C ALA A 364 6.76 15.59 -6.11
N VAL A 365 6.09 15.67 -4.97
CA VAL A 365 4.63 15.76 -4.94
C VAL A 365 4.20 17.15 -5.38
N VAL A 366 3.39 17.21 -6.42
CA VAL A 366 2.64 18.40 -6.82
C VAL A 366 1.16 18.07 -6.66
N ILE A 367 0.53 18.53 -5.58
CA ILE A 367 -0.92 18.49 -5.44
C ILE A 367 -1.51 19.78 -5.99
N ALA A 368 -2.58 19.64 -6.77
CA ALA A 368 -3.29 20.73 -7.43
C ALA A 368 -4.30 21.43 -6.51
#